data_AF-A0A1C5ACD1-F1
#
_entry.id   AF-A0A1C5ACD1-F1
#
_cell.length_a   1.000
_cell.length_b   1.000
_cell.length_c   1.000
_cell.angle_alpha   90.00
_cell.angle_beta   90.00
_cell.angle_gamma   90.00
#
_symmetry.space_group_name_H-M   'P 1'
#
loop_
_entity.id
_entity.type
_entity.pdbx_description
1 polymer ?
#
loop_
_entity_poly.entity_id
_entity_poly.type
_entity_poly.pdbx_seq_one_letter_code
_entity_poly.pdbx_strand_id
1 'polypeptide(L)'
;MATVTDNLITWLPAQLDDDERVARQLIASPGGFYIEAETEDTDLMAAGAHVHRWSPARALAEVEAKRRIIDLHPAAGLRSAPESCGSCVSYPGPCDTLRLLALPYADRPGYREEWRP
;
A
#
# COMPACT_ATOMS: atom_id res chain seq x y z
N MET A 1 -25.26 8.69 6.07
CA MET A 1 -24.32 9.49 5.26
C MET A 1 -22.92 9.01 5.62
N ALA A 2 -22.31 8.16 4.79
CA ALA A 2 -20.94 7.70 5.03
C ALA A 2 -20.00 8.90 4.90
N THR A 3 -19.28 9.23 5.97
CA THR A 3 -18.37 10.37 5.95
C THR A 3 -17.14 10.05 5.07
N VAL A 4 -16.46 11.08 4.58
CA VAL A 4 -15.25 10.95 3.73
C VAL A 4 -14.19 10.03 4.39
N THR A 5 -14.12 10.06 5.72
CA THR A 5 -13.20 9.27 6.57
C THR A 5 -13.44 7.77 6.50
N ASP A 6 -14.70 7.33 6.53
CA ASP A 6 -15.06 5.90 6.48
C ASP A 6 -14.69 5.28 5.13
N ASN A 7 -14.68 6.08 4.06
CA ASN A 7 -14.40 5.57 2.72
C ASN A 7 -12.91 5.32 2.49
N LEU A 8 -12.00 6.19 2.97
CA LEU A 8 -10.56 5.96 2.77
C LEU A 8 -10.05 4.79 3.64
N ILE A 9 -10.49 4.72 4.91
CA ILE A 9 -10.11 3.63 5.83
C ILE A 9 -10.61 2.28 5.33
N THR A 10 -11.71 2.24 4.58
CA THR A 10 -12.21 1.00 3.96
C THR A 10 -11.55 0.70 2.60
N TRP A 11 -11.28 1.74 1.79
CA TRP A 11 -10.77 1.57 0.44
C TRP A 11 -9.27 1.23 0.40
N LEU A 12 -8.45 1.84 1.25
CA LEU A 12 -7.00 1.62 1.25
C LEU A 12 -6.61 0.17 1.58
N PRO A 13 -7.19 -0.50 2.61
CA PRO A 13 -6.93 -1.92 2.84
C PRO A 13 -7.24 -2.81 1.65
N ALA A 14 -8.31 -2.53 0.90
CA ALA A 14 -8.64 -3.30 -0.31
C ALA A 14 -7.55 -3.19 -1.39
N GLN A 15 -6.87 -2.04 -1.51
CA GLN A 15 -5.74 -1.90 -2.44
C GLN A 15 -4.54 -2.73 -2.00
N LEU A 16 -4.29 -2.81 -0.69
CA LEU A 16 -3.23 -3.65 -0.12
C LEU A 16 -3.53 -5.14 -0.30
N ASP A 17 -4.80 -5.55 -0.19
CA ASP A 17 -5.23 -6.92 -0.46
C ASP A 17 -4.98 -7.31 -1.92
N ASP A 18 -5.23 -6.39 -2.86
CA ASP A 18 -4.92 -6.60 -4.27
C ASP A 18 -3.41 -6.73 -4.55
N ASP A 19 -2.59 -5.85 -3.95
CA ASP A 19 -1.14 -5.91 -4.07
C ASP A 19 -0.59 -7.24 -3.48
N GLU A 20 -1.09 -7.66 -2.32
CA GLU A 20 -0.75 -8.95 -1.72
C GLU A 20 -1.15 -10.11 -2.62
N ARG A 21 -2.37 -10.10 -3.15
CA ARG A 21 -2.87 -11.16 -4.04
C ARG A 21 -1.96 -11.32 -5.25
N VAL A 22 -1.59 -10.22 -5.91
CA VAL A 22 -0.70 -10.25 -7.08
C VAL A 22 0.69 -10.77 -6.70
N ALA A 23 1.27 -10.28 -5.60
CA ALA A 23 2.58 -10.73 -5.14
C ALA A 23 2.59 -12.24 -4.78
N ARG A 24 1.56 -12.74 -4.09
CA ARG A 24 1.42 -14.16 -3.76
C ARG A 24 1.24 -15.04 -5.00
N GLN A 25 0.44 -14.60 -5.98
CA GLN A 25 0.27 -15.31 -7.24
C GLN A 25 1.61 -15.47 -7.98
N LEU A 26 2.44 -14.44 -7.99
CA LEU A 26 3.75 -14.48 -8.64
C LEU A 26 4.73 -15.42 -7.92
N ILE A 27 4.75 -15.42 -6.59
CA ILE A 27 5.56 -16.35 -5.79
C ILE A 27 5.14 -17.81 -6.02
N ALA A 28 3.84 -18.06 -6.15
CA ALA A 28 3.28 -19.40 -6.34
C ALA A 28 3.35 -19.91 -7.80
N SER A 29 3.71 -19.06 -8.76
CA SER A 29 3.73 -19.42 -10.18
C SER A 29 4.89 -20.37 -10.51
N PRO A 30 4.70 -21.38 -11.38
CA PRO A 30 5.79 -22.22 -11.88
C PRO A 30 6.86 -21.37 -12.57
N GLY A 31 8.13 -21.53 -12.18
CA GLY A 31 9.24 -20.64 -12.60
C GLY A 31 9.52 -19.48 -11.62
N GLY A 32 8.60 -19.22 -10.68
CA GLY A 32 8.76 -18.22 -9.64
C GLY A 32 8.99 -16.79 -10.17
N PHE A 33 9.60 -15.96 -9.33
CA PHE A 33 9.98 -14.58 -9.66
C PHE A 33 11.33 -14.47 -10.39
N TYR A 34 11.94 -15.58 -10.77
CA TYR A 34 13.26 -15.56 -11.39
C TYR A 34 13.11 -15.28 -12.89
N ILE A 35 13.35 -14.03 -13.29
CA ILE A 35 13.74 -13.74 -14.66
C ILE A 35 15.22 -14.13 -14.76
N GLU A 36 15.52 -15.25 -15.42
CA GLU A 36 16.89 -15.57 -15.81
C GLU A 36 17.35 -14.51 -16.80
N ALA A 37 17.99 -13.46 -16.28
CA ALA A 37 18.64 -12.45 -17.10
C ALA A 37 20.02 -12.98 -17.54
N GLU A 38 20.06 -14.11 -18.26
CA GLU A 38 21.23 -14.47 -19.08
C GLU A 38 21.13 -13.66 -20.38
N THR A 39 21.39 -12.36 -20.28
CA THR A 39 21.30 -11.45 -21.42
C THR A 39 22.46 -10.47 -21.40
N GLU A 40 23.15 -10.34 -22.53
CA GLU A 40 24.16 -9.30 -22.77
C GLU A 40 23.53 -7.93 -23.06
N ASP A 41 22.21 -7.85 -23.18
CA ASP A 41 21.46 -6.61 -23.33
C ASP A 41 21.42 -5.86 -21.98
N THR A 42 22.11 -4.73 -21.94
CA THR A 42 22.23 -3.88 -20.76
C THR A 42 20.90 -3.31 -20.27
N ASP A 43 19.93 -3.09 -21.17
CA ASP A 43 18.60 -2.59 -20.79
C ASP A 43 17.79 -3.70 -20.11
N LEU A 44 17.90 -4.95 -20.60
CA LEU A 44 17.31 -6.12 -19.93
C LEU A 44 17.99 -6.41 -18.58
N MET A 45 19.30 -6.23 -18.47
CA MET A 45 20.00 -6.34 -17.19
C MET A 45 19.54 -5.28 -16.17
N ALA A 46 19.39 -4.02 -16.61
CA ALA A 46 18.89 -2.94 -15.76
C ALA A 46 17.44 -3.20 -15.29
N ALA A 47 16.59 -3.71 -16.19
CA ALA A 47 15.24 -4.16 -15.84
C ALA A 47 15.27 -5.31 -14.81
N GLY A 48 16.14 -6.30 -15.00
CA GLY A 48 16.32 -7.42 -14.07
C GLY A 48 16.75 -6.97 -12.67
N ALA A 49 17.68 -6.02 -12.57
CA ALA A 49 18.11 -5.45 -11.28
C ALA A 49 16.98 -4.68 -10.58
N HIS A 50 16.18 -3.92 -11.33
CA HIS A 50 15.00 -3.24 -10.80
C HIS A 50 13.98 -4.25 -10.27
N VAL A 51 13.62 -5.24 -11.08
CA VAL A 51 12.70 -6.33 -10.72
C VAL A 51 13.19 -7.05 -9.46
N HIS A 52 14.46 -7.45 -9.39
CA HIS A 52 15.02 -8.10 -8.20
C HIS A 52 14.92 -7.23 -6.93
N ARG A 53 15.19 -5.92 -7.05
CA ARG A 53 15.08 -4.96 -5.95
C ARG A 53 13.64 -4.74 -5.46
N TRP A 54 12.66 -4.86 -6.37
CA TRP A 54 11.23 -4.71 -6.11
C TRP A 54 10.54 -6.08 -6.12
N SER A 55 11.13 -7.03 -5.40
CA SER A 55 10.64 -8.41 -5.39
C SER A 55 9.27 -8.56 -4.72
N PRO A 56 8.50 -9.62 -5.07
CA PRO A 56 7.22 -9.93 -4.44
C PRO A 56 7.34 -10.12 -2.93
N ALA A 57 8.44 -10.71 -2.46
CA ALA A 57 8.70 -10.87 -1.03
C ALA A 57 8.80 -9.51 -0.31
N ARG A 58 9.45 -8.54 -0.94
CA ARG A 58 9.50 -7.16 -0.43
C ARG A 58 8.13 -6.50 -0.47
N ALA A 59 7.37 -6.65 -1.56
CA ALA A 59 6.02 -6.10 -1.67
C ALA A 59 5.09 -6.62 -0.55
N LEU A 60 5.17 -7.90 -0.20
CA LEU A 60 4.43 -8.47 0.94
C LEU A 60 4.86 -7.86 2.28
N ALA A 61 6.16 -7.64 2.51
CA ALA A 61 6.65 -6.97 3.71
C ALA A 61 6.18 -5.51 3.79
N GLU A 62 6.12 -4.80 2.66
CA GLU A 62 5.59 -3.43 2.59
C GLU A 62 4.08 -3.39 2.82
N VAL A 63 3.30 -4.33 2.30
CA VAL A 63 1.86 -4.47 2.59
C VAL A 63 1.63 -4.65 4.09
N GLU A 64 2.35 -5.57 4.72
CA GLU A 64 2.25 -5.81 6.16
C GLU A 64 2.59 -4.55 6.97
N ALA A 65 3.67 -3.85 6.61
CA ALA A 65 4.05 -2.61 7.25
C ALA A 65 2.94 -1.54 7.11
N LYS A 66 2.35 -1.39 5.92
CA LYS A 66 1.26 -0.44 5.66
C LYS A 66 -0.01 -0.79 6.45
N ARG A 67 -0.37 -2.07 6.59
CA ARG A 67 -1.50 -2.49 7.43
C ARG A 67 -1.31 -2.09 8.89
N ARG A 68 -0.12 -2.33 9.46
CA ARG A 68 0.20 -1.88 10.82
C ARG A 68 0.11 -0.38 10.97
N ILE A 69 0.57 0.39 9.96
CA ILE A 69 0.39 1.84 9.97
C ILE A 69 -1.10 2.19 9.95
N ILE A 70 -1.94 1.52 9.15
CA ILE A 70 -3.39 1.78 9.15
C ILE A 70 -4.01 1.50 10.53
N ASP A 71 -3.62 0.41 11.19
CA ASP A 71 -4.14 0.05 12.53
C ASP A 71 -3.82 1.10 13.60
N LEU A 72 -2.70 1.82 13.47
CA LEU A 72 -2.32 2.93 14.36
C LEU A 72 -3.16 4.21 14.14
N HIS A 73 -4.00 4.23 13.10
CA HIS A 73 -4.79 5.37 12.65
C HIS A 73 -6.30 5.06 12.62
N PRO A 74 -6.92 4.81 13.79
CA PRO A 74 -8.35 4.51 13.87
C PRO A 74 -9.21 5.68 13.39
N ALA A 75 -10.45 5.37 12.95
CA ALA A 75 -11.43 6.37 12.57
C ALA A 75 -11.64 7.42 13.69
N ALA A 76 -11.84 8.68 13.27
CA ALA A 76 -11.82 9.86 14.12
C ALA A 76 -12.59 9.69 15.43
N GLY A 77 -11.94 9.99 16.56
CA GLY A 77 -12.57 10.11 17.88
C GLY A 77 -12.30 8.96 18.87
N LEU A 78 -11.73 7.84 18.42
CA LEU A 78 -11.25 6.80 19.33
C LEU A 78 -9.75 6.94 19.53
N ARG A 79 -9.31 7.46 20.69
CA ARG A 79 -7.95 7.20 21.18
C ARG A 79 -7.86 5.70 21.49
N SER A 80 -7.59 4.87 20.50
CA SER A 80 -7.66 3.42 20.67
C SER A 80 -6.46 2.83 21.41
N ALA A 81 -5.35 3.57 21.55
CA ALA A 81 -4.17 3.13 22.30
C ALA A 81 -3.20 4.29 22.56
N PRO A 82 -2.30 4.22 23.56
CA PRO A 82 -1.18 5.15 23.71
C PRO A 82 -0.26 5.23 22.47
N GLU A 83 -0.31 4.22 21.60
CA GLU A 83 0.47 4.15 20.35
C GLU A 83 -0.25 4.76 19.13
N SER A 84 -1.46 5.29 19.30
CA SER A 84 -2.22 5.90 18.20
C SER A 84 -1.56 7.19 17.68
N CYS A 85 -1.76 7.48 16.39
CA CYS A 85 -1.20 8.68 15.79
C CYS A 85 -1.76 9.97 16.44
N GLY A 86 -0.86 10.81 16.95
CA GLY A 86 -1.22 12.08 17.60
C GLY A 86 -1.92 13.09 16.68
N SER A 87 -1.74 12.98 15.36
CA SER A 87 -2.42 13.84 14.38
C SER A 87 -3.90 13.47 14.17
N CYS A 88 -4.30 12.23 14.51
CA CYS A 88 -5.69 11.77 14.39
C CYS A 88 -6.66 12.45 15.37
N VAL A 89 -6.14 13.20 16.34
CA VAL A 89 -6.93 13.87 17.39
C VAL A 89 -7.56 15.18 16.90
N SER A 90 -7.00 15.81 15.86
CA SER A 90 -7.27 17.22 15.54
C SER A 90 -8.00 17.47 14.22
N TYR A 91 -8.35 16.43 13.45
CA TYR A 91 -9.00 16.60 12.14
C TYR A 91 -10.19 15.63 11.96
N PRO A 92 -11.36 16.09 11.49
CA PRO A 92 -12.52 15.22 11.23
C PRO A 92 -12.36 14.35 9.97
N GLY A 93 -11.25 14.50 9.24
CA GLY A 93 -10.92 13.74 8.03
C GLY A 93 -9.88 12.64 8.29
N PRO A 94 -9.63 11.75 7.32
CA PRO A 94 -8.51 10.82 7.44
C PRO A 94 -7.22 11.62 7.56
N CYS A 95 -6.36 11.25 8.50
CA CYS A 95 -5.09 11.92 8.72
C CYS A 95 -4.19 11.87 7.49
N ASP A 96 -3.25 12.80 7.38
CA ASP A 96 -2.39 12.92 6.20
C ASP A 96 -1.54 11.68 5.95
N THR A 97 -1.19 10.90 6.99
CA THR A 97 -0.50 9.62 6.81
C THR A 97 -1.30 8.66 5.92
N LEU A 98 -2.60 8.51 6.14
CA LEU A 98 -3.45 7.62 5.32
C LEU A 98 -3.61 8.16 3.91
N ARG A 99 -3.69 9.48 3.74
CA ARG A 99 -3.72 10.14 2.42
C ARG A 99 -2.43 9.90 1.64
N LEU A 100 -1.28 10.04 2.28
CA LEU A 100 0.04 9.77 1.70
C LEU A 100 0.21 8.29 1.33
N LEU A 101 -0.27 7.37 2.16
CA LEU A 101 -0.28 5.94 1.83
C LEU A 101 -1.19 5.61 0.64
N ALA A 102 -2.20 6.44 0.36
CA ALA A 102 -3.10 6.27 -0.77
C ALA A 102 -2.55 6.84 -2.10
N LEU A 103 -1.53 7.72 -2.05
CA LEU A 103 -0.97 8.36 -3.26
C LEU A 103 -0.49 7.39 -4.35
N PRO A 104 0.16 6.24 -4.03
CA PRO A 104 0.57 5.27 -5.05
C PRO A 104 -0.61 4.66 -5.83
N TYR A 105 -1.84 4.83 -5.34
CA TYR A 105 -3.06 4.29 -5.91
C TYR A 105 -3.96 5.37 -6.53
N ALA A 106 -3.43 6.59 -6.74
CA ALA A 106 -4.23 7.73 -7.21
C ALA A 106 -4.84 7.56 -8.61
N ASP A 107 -4.29 6.63 -9.42
CA ASP A 107 -4.77 6.25 -10.75
C ASP A 107 -5.80 5.11 -10.71
N ARG A 108 -6.05 4.50 -9.54
CA ARG A 108 -6.96 3.37 -9.41
C ARG A 108 -8.43 3.81 -9.34
N PRO A 109 -9.36 3.04 -9.94
CA PRO A 109 -10.79 3.28 -9.78
C PRO A 109 -11.21 3.34 -8.30
N GLY A 110 -12.03 4.33 -7.96
CA GLY A 110 -12.50 4.54 -6.60
C GLY A 110 -11.60 5.42 -5.74
N TYR A 111 -10.39 5.78 -6.21
CA TYR A 111 -9.65 6.90 -5.63
C TYR A 111 -10.44 8.19 -5.75
N ARG A 112 -10.40 9.04 -4.71
CA ARG A 112 -11.07 10.34 -4.70
C ARG A 112 -10.04 11.45 -4.57
N GLU A 113 -10.16 12.49 -5.38
CA GLU A 113 -9.24 13.65 -5.33
C GLU A 113 -9.25 14.37 -3.97
N GLU A 114 -10.35 14.28 -3.21
CA GLU A 114 -10.44 14.78 -1.83
C GLU A 114 -9.48 14.08 -0.84
N TRP A 115 -8.89 12.94 -1.24
CA TRP A 115 -7.87 12.22 -0.48
C TRP A 115 -6.44 12.64 -0.83
N ARG A 116 -6.25 13.45 -1.88
CA ARG A 116 -4.94 13.99 -2.22
C ARG A 116 -4.54 15.03 -1.15
N PRO A 117 -3.35 14.92 -0.53
CA PRO A 117 -2.86 15.91 0.44
C PRO A 117 -2.78 17.33 -0.11
#